data_AF-A0A0C1HD61-F1
#
_entry.id   AF-A0A0C1HD61-F1
#
_cell.length_a   1.000
_cell.length_b   1.000
_cell.length_c   1.000
_cell.angle_alpha   90.00
_cell.angle_beta   90.00
_cell.angle_gamma   90.00
#
_symmetry.space_group_name_H-M   'P 1'
#
loop_
_entity.id
_entity.type
_entity.pdbx_description
1 polymer ?
#
loop_
_entity_poly.entity_id
_entity_poly.type
_entity_poly.pdbx_seq_one_letter_code
_entity_poly.pdbx_strand_id
1 'polypeptide(L)'
;MHLENSLYQTVKFVELEPVIEHVKEGITFWGTRYVYLSESSDRFHIDILARRVLDLMEKTRFEYTEEERSAGKKIAAKINQIYQDNNKRLAGKWFLTRFFCYLQDNFNLITEAPYNNPRFRWECCYENRIFNYYTASQYQETFNRMPETNSQAQSTSHRDIGYIALYRPPKNRDI
;
A
#
# COMPACT_ATOMS: atom_id res chain seq x y z
N MET A 1 -1.64 -19.85 -11.45
CA MET A 1 -2.33 -19.12 -10.37
C MET A 1 -2.70 -17.74 -10.92
N HIS A 2 -3.99 -17.39 -10.97
CA HIS A 2 -4.43 -16.08 -11.45
C HIS A 2 -4.26 -15.05 -10.33
N LEU A 3 -3.34 -14.09 -10.51
CA LEU A 3 -2.99 -13.09 -9.50
C LEU A 3 -4.22 -12.34 -8.99
N GLU A 4 -5.14 -11.94 -9.88
CA GLU A 4 -6.36 -11.23 -9.49
C GLU A 4 -7.25 -12.05 -8.54
N ASN A 5 -7.46 -13.33 -8.82
CA ASN A 5 -8.25 -14.20 -7.95
C ASN A 5 -7.58 -14.33 -6.57
N SER A 6 -6.26 -14.51 -6.53
CA SER A 6 -5.51 -14.59 -5.28
C SER A 6 -5.54 -13.26 -4.50
N LEU A 7 -5.48 -12.11 -5.18
CA LEU A 7 -5.58 -10.80 -4.54
C LEU A 7 -6.97 -10.57 -3.92
N TYR A 8 -8.05 -10.87 -4.64
CA TYR A 8 -9.40 -10.53 -4.22
C TYR A 8 -10.06 -11.55 -3.27
N GLN A 9 -9.62 -12.81 -3.27
CA GLN A 9 -10.09 -13.83 -2.32
C GLN A 9 -9.48 -13.69 -0.93
N THR A 10 -8.28 -13.10 -0.85
CA THR A 10 -7.54 -12.98 0.41
C THR A 10 -8.14 -11.89 1.31
N VAL A 11 -8.48 -12.21 2.55
CA VAL A 11 -9.12 -11.25 3.50
C VAL A 11 -8.18 -10.77 4.61
N LYS A 12 -6.96 -11.31 4.68
CA LYS A 12 -5.95 -10.99 5.70
C LYS A 12 -4.62 -10.60 5.07
N PHE A 13 -3.83 -9.77 5.74
CA PHE A 13 -2.52 -9.37 5.24
C PHE A 13 -1.51 -10.52 5.28
N VAL A 14 -1.56 -11.41 6.28
CA VAL A 14 -0.65 -12.58 6.35
C VAL A 14 -0.82 -13.54 5.17
N GLU A 15 -2.04 -13.67 4.64
CA GLU A 15 -2.34 -14.47 3.46
C GLU A 15 -1.93 -13.75 2.16
N LEU A 16 -1.95 -12.41 2.18
CA LEU A 16 -1.66 -11.58 1.01
C LEU A 16 -0.15 -11.39 0.78
N GLU A 17 0.62 -11.33 1.87
CA GLU A 17 2.08 -11.16 1.86
C GLU A 17 2.79 -12.09 0.85
N PRO A 18 2.65 -13.44 0.93
CA PRO A 18 3.38 -14.34 0.04
C PRO A 18 3.00 -14.16 -1.43
N VAL A 19 1.76 -13.72 -1.71
CA VAL A 19 1.32 -13.45 -3.09
C VAL A 19 2.02 -12.21 -3.65
N ILE A 20 2.12 -11.13 -2.86
CA ILE A 20 2.70 -9.85 -3.26
C ILE A 20 4.22 -9.91 -3.37
N GLU A 21 4.88 -10.71 -2.53
CA GLU A 21 6.34 -10.83 -2.49
C GLU A 21 6.95 -11.17 -3.86
N HIS A 22 6.31 -12.06 -4.61
CA HIS A 22 6.78 -12.55 -5.90
C HIS A 22 6.41 -11.66 -7.10
N VAL A 23 5.67 -10.58 -6.87
CA VAL A 23 5.25 -9.68 -7.94
C VAL A 23 6.41 -8.81 -8.44
N LYS A 24 6.45 -8.60 -9.76
CA LYS A 24 7.40 -7.73 -10.46
C LYS A 24 6.68 -6.68 -11.27
N GLU A 25 7.39 -5.61 -11.59
CA GLU A 25 6.93 -4.45 -12.34
C GLU A 25 7.39 -4.46 -13.80
N GLY A 26 6.61 -3.83 -14.68
CA GLY A 26 6.90 -3.74 -16.10
C GLY A 26 6.36 -2.46 -16.74
N ILE A 27 6.91 -2.13 -17.90
CA ILE A 27 6.48 -1.01 -18.74
C ILE A 27 6.44 -1.50 -20.19
N THR A 28 5.27 -1.38 -20.83
CA THR A 28 5.11 -1.71 -22.24
C THR A 28 5.74 -0.63 -23.13
N PHE A 29 5.91 -0.92 -24.41
CA PHE A 29 6.36 0.09 -25.38
C PHE A 29 5.46 1.34 -25.38
N TRP A 30 4.14 1.13 -25.29
CA TRP A 30 3.10 2.17 -25.27
C TRP A 30 2.90 2.83 -23.90
N GLY A 31 3.85 2.69 -22.98
CA GLY A 31 3.86 3.39 -21.71
C GLY A 31 2.95 2.83 -20.61
N THR A 32 2.15 1.79 -20.88
CA THR A 32 1.36 1.12 -19.84
C THR A 32 2.27 0.49 -18.78
N ARG A 33 2.04 0.87 -17.52
CA ARG A 33 2.72 0.32 -16.34
C ARG A 33 1.90 -0.82 -15.75
N TYR A 34 2.56 -1.94 -15.47
CA TYR A 34 1.89 -3.13 -15.00
C TYR A 34 2.71 -3.89 -13.97
N VAL A 35 2.04 -4.79 -13.27
CA VAL A 35 2.63 -5.83 -12.43
C VAL A 35 2.27 -7.22 -12.93
N TYR A 36 3.13 -8.19 -12.64
CA TYR A 36 2.96 -9.58 -13.06
C TYR A 36 3.71 -10.55 -12.13
N LEU A 37 3.30 -11.82 -12.12
CA LEU A 37 4.05 -12.92 -11.53
C LEU A 37 4.95 -13.53 -12.59
N SER A 38 6.20 -13.88 -12.25
CA SER A 38 7.17 -14.38 -13.25
C SER A 38 6.73 -15.67 -13.94
N GLU A 39 5.88 -16.45 -13.27
CA GLU A 39 5.35 -17.73 -13.76
C GLU A 39 4.00 -17.58 -14.50
N SER A 40 3.48 -16.34 -14.62
CA SER A 40 2.20 -16.06 -15.29
C SER A 40 2.37 -15.10 -16.45
N SER A 41 1.58 -15.30 -17.51
CA SER A 41 1.45 -14.34 -18.61
C SER A 41 0.59 -13.13 -18.25
N ASP A 42 -0.17 -13.21 -17.15
CA ASP A 42 -1.15 -12.20 -16.76
C ASP A 42 -0.46 -10.91 -16.33
N ARG A 43 -1.00 -9.77 -16.80
CA ARG A 43 -0.49 -8.43 -16.48
C ARG A 43 -1.63 -7.59 -15.96
N PHE A 44 -1.38 -6.93 -14.84
CA PHE A 44 -2.36 -6.09 -14.17
C PHE A 44 -1.85 -4.67 -14.03
N HIS A 45 -2.76 -3.70 -13.92
CA HIS A 45 -2.37 -2.32 -13.69
C HIS A 45 -1.45 -2.22 -12.46
N ILE A 46 -0.40 -1.39 -12.54
CA ILE A 46 0.63 -1.30 -11.48
C ILE A 46 0.04 -1.00 -10.09
N ASP A 47 -1.08 -0.26 -10.06
CA ASP A 47 -1.74 0.17 -8.83
C ASP A 47 -2.68 -0.87 -8.21
N ILE A 48 -2.84 -2.05 -8.82
CA ILE A 48 -3.76 -3.08 -8.32
C ILE A 48 -3.40 -3.52 -6.89
N LEU A 49 -2.10 -3.60 -6.57
CA LEU A 49 -1.63 -4.01 -5.26
C LEU A 49 -1.96 -2.97 -4.19
N ALA A 50 -1.62 -1.70 -4.45
CA ALA A 50 -1.92 -0.60 -3.55
C ALA A 50 -3.44 -0.48 -3.34
N ARG A 51 -4.24 -0.56 -4.41
CA ARG A 51 -5.71 -0.56 -4.32
C ARG A 51 -6.20 -1.68 -3.42
N ARG A 52 -5.73 -2.92 -3.63
CA ARG A 52 -6.18 -4.06 -2.82
C ARG A 52 -5.81 -3.89 -1.33
N VAL A 53 -4.61 -3.42 -1.05
CA VAL A 53 -4.17 -3.20 0.33
C VAL A 53 -4.99 -2.11 1.00
N LEU A 54 -5.25 -0.99 0.31
CA LEU A 54 -6.11 0.08 0.79
C LEU A 54 -7.54 -0.41 1.10
N ASP A 55 -8.11 -1.24 0.22
CA ASP A 55 -9.44 -1.84 0.41
C ASP A 55 -9.47 -2.74 1.66
N LEU A 56 -8.41 -3.52 1.89
CA LEU A 56 -8.30 -4.36 3.09
C LEU A 56 -8.14 -3.52 4.36
N MET A 57 -7.33 -2.46 4.33
CA MET A 57 -7.17 -1.55 5.46
C MET A 57 -8.50 -0.95 5.90
N GLU A 58 -9.32 -0.51 4.94
CA GLU A 58 -10.65 0.04 5.22
C GLU A 58 -11.59 -1.00 5.85
N LYS A 59 -11.53 -2.26 5.39
CA LYS A 59 -12.34 -3.35 5.94
C LYS A 59 -11.91 -3.76 7.35
N THR A 60 -10.62 -3.81 7.63
CA THR A 60 -10.07 -4.25 8.91
C THR A 60 -10.14 -3.15 9.98
N ARG A 61 -10.43 -1.89 9.62
CA ARG A 61 -10.64 -0.77 10.57
C ARG A 61 -9.50 -0.59 11.58
N PHE A 62 -8.26 -0.82 11.13
CA PHE A 62 -7.04 -0.72 11.94
C PHE A 62 -6.93 -1.74 13.10
N GLU A 63 -7.80 -2.75 13.15
CA GLU A 63 -7.74 -3.85 14.14
C GLU A 63 -6.73 -4.93 13.72
N TYR A 64 -5.45 -4.55 13.63
CA TYR A 64 -4.38 -5.47 13.25
C TYR A 64 -3.81 -6.21 14.46
N THR A 65 -3.56 -7.51 14.30
CA THR A 65 -2.66 -8.27 15.17
C THR A 65 -1.20 -7.91 14.88
N GLU A 66 -0.26 -8.31 15.74
CA GLU A 66 1.18 -8.12 15.46
C GLU A 66 1.62 -8.85 14.19
N GLU A 67 1.06 -10.03 13.93
CA GLU A 67 1.31 -10.80 12.71
C GLU A 67 0.83 -10.04 11.47
N GLU A 68 -0.39 -9.48 11.51
CA GLU A 68 -0.94 -8.65 10.43
C GLU A 68 -0.12 -7.36 10.23
N ARG A 69 0.37 -6.73 11.31
CA ARG A 69 1.27 -5.56 11.21
C ARG A 69 2.57 -5.95 10.54
N SER A 70 3.17 -7.08 10.90
CA SER A 70 4.42 -7.57 10.32
C SER A 70 4.26 -7.83 8.81
N ALA A 71 3.23 -8.59 8.42
CA ALA A 71 2.90 -8.85 7.04
C ALA A 71 2.62 -7.55 6.27
N GLY A 72 1.81 -6.66 6.85
CA GLY A 72 1.48 -5.36 6.28
C GLY A 72 2.70 -4.48 6.01
N LYS A 73 3.68 -4.45 6.92
CA LYS A 73 4.95 -3.71 6.73
C LYS A 73 5.74 -4.25 5.54
N LYS A 74 5.83 -5.58 5.39
CA LYS A 74 6.53 -6.21 4.26
C LYS A 74 5.82 -5.94 2.93
N ILE A 75 4.49 -6.07 2.91
CA ILE A 75 3.67 -5.68 1.75
C ILE A 75 3.92 -4.22 1.40
N ALA A 76 3.94 -3.33 2.39
CA ALA A 76 4.12 -1.92 2.14
C ALA A 76 5.51 -1.60 1.57
N ALA A 77 6.55 -2.22 2.12
CA ALA A 77 7.91 -2.14 1.58
C ALA A 77 7.98 -2.64 0.13
N LYS A 78 7.30 -3.75 -0.17
CA LYS A 78 7.27 -4.33 -1.52
C LYS A 78 6.55 -3.44 -2.53
N ILE A 79 5.43 -2.82 -2.18
CA ILE A 79 4.72 -1.87 -3.05
C ILE A 79 5.60 -0.63 -3.31
N ASN A 80 6.26 -0.09 -2.27
CA ASN A 80 7.20 1.01 -2.43
C ASN A 80 8.35 0.64 -3.38
N GLN A 81 8.90 -0.56 -3.23
CA GLN A 81 9.92 -1.07 -4.13
C GLN A 81 9.42 -1.15 -5.58
N ILE A 82 8.22 -1.68 -5.82
CA ILE A 82 7.61 -1.77 -7.16
C ILE A 82 7.52 -0.39 -7.81
N TYR A 83 7.06 0.63 -7.08
CA TYR A 83 6.99 1.99 -7.62
C TYR A 83 8.37 2.60 -7.89
N GLN A 84 9.33 2.39 -7.01
CA GLN A 84 10.72 2.85 -7.20
C GLN A 84 11.38 2.18 -8.40
N ASP A 85 11.24 0.87 -8.53
CA ASP A 85 11.84 0.09 -9.61
C ASP A 85 11.15 0.41 -10.96
N ASN A 86 9.84 0.67 -10.95
CA ASN A 86 9.14 1.17 -12.13
C ASN A 86 9.66 2.55 -12.57
N ASN A 87 9.86 3.48 -11.62
CA ASN A 87 10.42 4.81 -11.91
C ASN A 87 11.86 4.70 -12.48
N LYS A 88 12.72 3.86 -11.89
CA LYS A 88 14.07 3.58 -12.42
C LYS A 88 14.01 2.99 -13.83
N ARG A 89 13.12 2.01 -14.05
CA ARG A 89 12.94 1.38 -15.36
C ARG A 89 12.49 2.38 -16.41
N LEU A 90 11.56 3.28 -16.07
CA LEU A 90 11.08 4.35 -16.94
C LEU A 90 12.21 5.30 -17.36
N ALA A 91 13.10 5.66 -16.42
CA ALA A 91 14.25 6.51 -16.71
C ALA A 91 15.18 5.90 -17.78
N GLY A 92 15.30 4.57 -17.81
CA GLY A 92 16.07 3.84 -18.83
C GLY A 92 15.32 3.52 -20.13
N LYS A 93 14.07 3.98 -20.31
CA LYS A 93 13.30 3.73 -21.55
C LYS A 93 13.55 4.79 -22.62
N TRP A 94 13.31 4.39 -23.86
CA TRP A 94 13.28 5.27 -25.03
C TRP A 94 12.29 6.43 -24.85
N PHE A 95 12.59 7.56 -25.51
CA PHE A 95 11.82 8.79 -25.36
C PHE A 95 10.33 8.62 -25.71
N LEU A 96 10.00 7.79 -26.71
CA LEU A 96 8.60 7.51 -27.08
C LEU A 96 7.85 6.82 -25.95
N THR A 97 8.42 5.79 -25.32
CA THR A 97 7.81 5.13 -24.17
C THR A 97 7.63 6.11 -23.01
N ARG A 98 8.62 6.97 -22.75
CA ARG A 98 8.52 8.03 -21.73
C ARG A 98 7.42 9.03 -22.05
N PHE A 99 7.26 9.41 -23.31
CA PHE A 99 6.21 10.30 -23.79
C PHE A 99 4.82 9.68 -23.61
N PHE A 100 4.64 8.40 -23.98
CA PHE A 100 3.37 7.71 -23.74
C PHE A 100 3.05 7.57 -22.25
N CYS A 101 4.04 7.27 -21.40
CA CYS A 101 3.86 7.29 -19.94
C CYS A 101 3.41 8.68 -19.46
N TYR A 102 4.06 9.75 -19.94
CA TYR A 102 3.69 11.12 -19.57
C TYR A 102 2.25 11.45 -19.99
N LEU A 103 1.84 11.07 -21.21
CA LEU A 103 0.45 11.26 -21.64
C LEU A 103 -0.54 10.53 -20.75
N GLN A 104 -0.25 9.28 -20.37
CA GLN A 104 -1.10 8.52 -19.45
C GLN A 104 -1.18 9.16 -18.07
N ASP A 105 -0.06 9.62 -17.52
CA ASP A 105 -0.04 10.29 -16.20
C ASP A 105 -0.89 11.57 -16.22
N ASN A 106 -0.76 12.39 -17.27
CA ASN A 106 -1.55 13.62 -17.40
C ASN A 106 -3.03 13.34 -17.64
N PHE A 107 -3.35 12.32 -18.42
CA PHE A 107 -4.74 11.93 -18.64
C PHE A 107 -5.38 11.45 -17.33
N ASN A 108 -4.69 10.61 -16.57
CA ASN A 108 -5.15 10.13 -15.28
C ASN A 108 -5.34 11.27 -14.27
N LEU A 109 -4.46 12.29 -14.27
CA LEU A 109 -4.63 13.48 -13.42
C LEU A 109 -5.87 14.32 -13.78
N ILE A 110 -6.31 14.30 -15.04
CA ILE A 110 -7.51 15.02 -15.50
C ILE A 110 -8.78 14.22 -15.18
N THR A 111 -8.72 12.89 -15.29
CA THR A 111 -9.90 12.02 -15.13
C THR A 111 -10.11 11.48 -13.73
N GLU A 112 -9.05 11.36 -12.93
CA GLU A 112 -9.12 10.86 -11.55
C GLU A 112 -8.93 12.01 -10.57
N ALA A 113 -9.84 12.15 -9.59
CA ALA A 113 -9.57 13.01 -8.43
C ALA A 113 -8.27 12.52 -7.74
N PRO A 114 -7.40 13.41 -7.22
CA PRO A 114 -6.12 13.02 -6.63
C PRO A 114 -6.25 11.94 -5.54
N TYR A 115 -7.33 12.00 -4.77
CA TYR A 115 -7.65 11.04 -3.71
C TYR A 115 -8.16 9.68 -4.20
N ASN A 116 -8.54 9.53 -5.47
CA ASN A 116 -8.96 8.24 -6.04
C ASN A 116 -7.80 7.47 -6.68
N ASN A 117 -6.66 8.12 -6.87
CA ASN A 117 -5.47 7.48 -7.41
C ASN A 117 -4.77 6.66 -6.29
N PRO A 118 -4.68 5.32 -6.40
CA PRO A 118 -4.11 4.49 -5.35
C PRO A 118 -2.64 4.81 -5.07
N ARG A 119 -1.87 5.18 -6.10
CA ARG A 119 -0.47 5.57 -5.95
C ARG A 119 -0.33 6.87 -5.18
N PHE A 120 -1.15 7.88 -5.49
CA PHE A 120 -1.14 9.14 -4.74
C PHE A 120 -1.47 8.92 -3.26
N ARG A 121 -2.55 8.18 -2.96
CA ARG A 121 -2.87 7.81 -1.58
C ARG A 121 -1.73 7.04 -0.91
N TRP A 122 -1.13 6.12 -1.63
CA TRP A 122 -0.05 5.31 -1.11
C TRP A 122 1.23 6.09 -0.82
N GLU A 123 1.65 6.99 -1.71
CA GLU A 123 2.90 7.75 -1.61
C GLU A 123 2.77 9.02 -0.75
N CYS A 124 1.66 9.76 -0.88
CA CYS A 124 1.51 11.09 -0.29
C CYS A 124 0.75 11.10 1.03
N CYS A 125 -0.01 10.06 1.35
CA CYS A 125 -0.71 9.94 2.62
C CYS A 125 0.02 8.95 3.56
N TYR A 126 -0.56 8.63 4.73
CA TYR A 126 0.11 7.83 5.76
C TYR A 126 -0.17 6.33 5.66
N GLU A 127 -0.94 5.89 4.67
CA GLU A 127 -1.36 4.50 4.48
C GLU A 127 -0.17 3.54 4.36
N ASN A 128 0.90 3.93 3.65
CA ASN A 128 2.12 3.11 3.57
C ASN A 128 2.85 2.90 4.91
N ARG A 129 2.51 3.68 5.94
CA ARG A 129 3.09 3.61 7.29
C ARG A 129 2.08 3.13 8.32
N ILE A 130 0.85 2.84 7.93
CA ILE A 130 -0.24 2.61 8.89
C ILE A 130 0.05 1.46 9.87
N PHE A 131 0.73 0.43 9.40
CA PHE A 131 1.11 -0.75 10.19
C PHE A 131 2.14 -0.44 11.29
N ASN A 132 2.67 0.78 11.36
CA ASN A 132 3.52 1.26 12.44
C ASN A 132 2.73 1.95 13.56
N TYR A 133 1.41 2.03 13.46
CA TYR A 133 0.56 2.71 14.43
C TYR A 133 -0.40 1.75 15.12
N TYR A 134 -0.87 2.20 16.29
CA TYR A 134 -1.75 1.45 17.18
C TYR A 134 -2.93 2.35 17.57
N THR A 135 -4.12 1.76 17.69
CA THR A 135 -5.22 2.41 18.42
C THR A 135 -4.89 2.48 19.91
N ALA A 136 -5.60 3.29 20.69
CA ALA A 136 -5.36 3.39 22.13
C ALA A 136 -5.51 2.03 22.85
N SER A 137 -6.51 1.22 22.47
CA SER A 137 -6.72 -0.12 23.04
C SER A 137 -5.56 -1.07 22.72
N GLN A 138 -5.15 -1.14 21.46
CA GLN A 138 -4.01 -1.96 21.03
C GLN A 138 -2.70 -1.51 21.67
N TYR A 139 -2.53 -0.20 21.85
CA TYR A 139 -1.36 0.38 22.49
C TYR A 139 -1.28 -0.07 23.96
N GLN A 140 -2.38 0.02 24.69
CA GLN A 140 -2.47 -0.46 26.06
C GLN A 140 -2.21 -1.97 26.15
N GLU A 141 -2.78 -2.78 25.26
CA GLU A 141 -2.60 -4.22 25.24
C GLU A 141 -1.13 -4.61 24.94
N THR A 142 -0.51 -3.95 23.96
CA THR A 142 0.83 -4.30 23.47
C THR A 142 1.95 -3.77 24.38
N PHE A 143 1.78 -2.57 24.94
CA PHE A 143 2.82 -1.87 25.72
C PHE A 143 2.52 -1.80 27.22
N ASN A 144 1.39 -2.37 27.66
CA ASN A 144 0.91 -2.35 29.04
C ASN A 144 0.90 -0.94 29.67
N ARG A 145 0.60 0.08 28.86
CA ARG A 145 0.53 1.49 29.26
C ARG A 145 -0.29 2.29 28.27
N MET A 146 -0.92 3.37 28.72
CA MET A 146 -1.68 4.25 27.84
C MET A 146 -0.74 5.11 26.99
N PRO A 147 -1.16 5.51 25.77
CA PRO A 147 -0.43 6.49 24.99
C PRO A 147 -0.44 7.85 25.72
N GLU A 148 0.70 8.55 25.69
CA GLU A 148 0.78 9.92 26.23
C GLU A 148 -0.12 10.86 25.41
N THR A 149 -0.72 11.87 26.05
CA THR A 149 -1.69 12.78 25.38
C THR A 149 -1.10 13.48 24.15
N ASN A 150 0.21 13.75 24.16
CA ASN A 150 0.97 14.36 23.07
C ASN A 150 1.55 13.34 22.06
N SER A 151 1.36 12.04 22.26
CA SER A 151 1.89 10.98 21.40
C SER A 151 0.98 10.64 20.20
N GLN A 152 -0.17 11.32 20.09
CA GLN A 152 -1.04 11.18 18.92
C GLN A 152 -0.25 11.55 17.67
N ALA A 153 -0.16 10.60 16.75
CA ALA A 153 0.66 10.75 15.57
C ALA A 153 -0.18 10.95 14.31
N GLN A 154 -1.38 10.38 14.25
CA GLN A 154 -2.33 10.53 13.16
C GLN A 154 -3.78 10.45 13.67
N SER A 155 -4.71 10.98 12.89
CA SER A 155 -6.15 10.73 13.03
C SER A 155 -6.73 10.29 11.71
N THR A 156 -7.67 9.35 11.77
CA THR A 156 -8.38 8.85 10.60
C THR A 156 -9.87 8.83 10.88
N SER A 157 -10.70 9.13 9.89
CA SER A 157 -12.15 9.08 10.03
C SER A 157 -12.72 7.85 9.35
N HIS A 158 -13.70 7.23 10.00
CA HIS A 158 -14.53 6.18 9.44
C HIS A 158 -15.99 6.56 9.60
N ARG A 159 -16.77 6.30 8.54
CA ARG A 159 -18.18 6.74 8.46
C ARG A 159 -19.03 6.22 9.62
N ASP A 160 -18.75 5.01 10.12
CA ASP A 160 -19.60 4.34 11.10
C ASP A 160 -19.14 4.52 12.55
N ILE A 161 -17.86 4.84 12.77
CA ILE A 161 -17.24 4.87 14.11
C ILE A 161 -16.58 6.21 14.46
N GLY A 162 -16.64 7.18 13.54
CA GLY A 162 -16.08 8.52 13.75
C GLY A 162 -14.57 8.56 13.61
N TYR A 163 -13.92 9.42 14.40
CA TYR A 163 -12.48 9.63 14.36
C TYR A 163 -11.74 8.63 15.25
N ILE A 164 -10.73 7.97 14.69
CA ILE A 164 -9.80 7.09 15.40
C ILE A 164 -8.45 7.80 15.51
N ALA A 165 -7.93 7.89 16.74
CA ALA A 165 -6.58 8.35 17.01
C ALA A 165 -5.58 7.19 16.91
N LEU A 166 -4.45 7.45 16.26
CA LEU A 166 -3.39 6.47 16.03
C LEU A 166 -2.07 6.96 16.64
N TYR A 167 -1.40 6.05 17.34
CA TYR A 167 -0.22 6.32 18.16
C TYR A 167 0.98 5.55 17.65
N ARG A 168 2.17 6.18 17.69
CA ARG A 168 3.42 5.48 17.39
C ARG A 168 3.90 4.66 18.59
N PRO A 169 4.54 3.51 18.36
CA PRO A 169 5.20 2.76 19.42
C PRO A 169 6.30 3.62 20.09
N PRO A 170 6.66 3.31 21.34
CA PRO A 170 7.79 3.95 22.00
C PRO A 170 9.09 3.76 21.23
N LYS A 171 9.97 4.78 21.24
CA LYS A 171 11.28 4.76 20.58
C LYS A 171 12.24 3.65 21.07
N ASN A 172 11.95 3.00 22.20
CA ASN A 172 12.85 2.03 22.83
C ASN A 172 12.74 0.59 22.26
N ARG A 173 12.19 0.42 21.06
CA ARG A 173 12.24 -0.86 20.32
C ARG A 173 12.59 -0.60 18.85
N ASP A 174 13.81 -0.15 18.61
CA ASP A 174 14.54 -0.60 17.43
C ASP A 174 15.04 -2.03 17.77
N ILE A 175 14.21 -3.03 17.47
CA ILE A 175 14.62 -4.44 17.37
C ILE A 175 14.48 -4.82 15.89
#